data_AF-A0A5Q2F7I0-F1
#
_entry.id   AF-A0A5Q2F7I0-F1
#
_cell.length_a   1.000
_cell.length_b   1.000
_cell.length_c   1.000
_cell.angle_alpha   90.00
_cell.angle_beta   90.00
_cell.angle_gamma   90.00
#
_symmetry.space_group_name_H-M   'P 1'
#
loop_
_entity.id
_entity.type
_entity.pdbx_description
1 polymer ?
#
loop_
_entity_poly.entity_id
_entity_poly.type
_entity_poly.pdbx_seq_one_letter_code
_entity_poly.pdbx_strand_id
1 'polypeptide(L)'
;MEHERLARLIRTFMSHVKANSLSREALAARLSDKPSPRTRMFLQLYWQVHDRWEQDLRAADAIDFDDMLLQAADLLERDPGLSSHGLILVDEFQDTSQSRGRLVRALCQGPEKYLLAVGDDWQAINRFAGADITAMTQFEQMFGPAETLYLPTTFRNPQTIADIAGRFVSRNPAQIPKHVVAQRREASSQPDDLPPVTIIRVDAPEALRPAIERHLTYLAERAPRSTVDVLGRYRGDKTLLPSRRFSGLNVTFRTIHAAKGLEADYVILPNLTTGTYGFPSQIQDDPVLELVLAGDDGFPHSEERRLFYVALTRARRAVTIFTVAGAESPFVVELLDDPNVVVQDGARTPTRVRTCPGCGQGTLVLRTGPYGQFLGCSRFPACEHKVRLENGTATRGAPAPRS
;
A
#
# COMPACT_ATOMS: atom_id res chain seq x y z
N MET A 1 -20.77 17.72 -12.67
CA MET A 1 -19.76 16.65 -12.84
C MET A 1 -18.35 17.17 -13.19
N GLU A 2 -18.11 17.91 -14.29
CA GLU A 2 -16.74 18.34 -14.65
C GLU A 2 -16.18 19.45 -13.74
N HIS A 3 -16.97 20.48 -13.41
CA HIS A 3 -16.57 21.53 -12.46
C HIS A 3 -16.28 20.97 -11.06
N GLU A 4 -17.02 19.95 -10.62
CA GLU A 4 -16.78 19.29 -9.32
C GLU A 4 -15.50 18.46 -9.32
N ARG A 5 -15.09 17.90 -10.47
CA ARG A 5 -13.80 17.21 -10.59
C ARG A 5 -12.64 18.21 -10.51
N LEU A 6 -12.74 19.33 -11.21
CA LEU A 6 -11.74 20.40 -11.14
C LEU A 6 -11.65 21.00 -9.73
N ALA A 7 -12.78 21.29 -9.08
CA ALA A 7 -12.79 21.80 -7.71
C ALA A 7 -12.14 20.82 -6.72
N ARG A 8 -12.43 19.52 -6.85
CA ARG A 8 -11.75 18.48 -6.04
C ARG A 8 -10.25 18.45 -6.28
N LEU A 9 -9.82 18.52 -7.54
CA LEU A 9 -8.40 18.57 -7.89
C LEU A 9 -7.71 19.80 -7.30
N ILE A 10 -8.30 20.99 -7.43
CA ILE A 10 -7.77 22.24 -6.85
C ILE A 10 -7.65 22.12 -5.34
N ARG A 11 -8.67 21.59 -4.65
CA ARG A 11 -8.65 21.40 -3.20
C ARG A 11 -7.55 20.42 -2.76
N THR A 12 -7.43 19.28 -3.44
CA THR A 12 -6.37 18.30 -3.17
C THR A 12 -4.99 18.90 -3.42
N PHE A 13 -4.82 19.62 -4.53
CA PHE A 13 -3.58 20.32 -4.86
C PHE A 13 -3.22 21.36 -3.79
N MET A 14 -4.19 22.17 -3.34
CA MET A 14 -4.00 23.18 -2.29
C MET A 14 -3.54 22.57 -0.97
N SER A 15 -4.20 21.49 -0.53
CA SER A 15 -3.80 20.79 0.71
C SER A 15 -2.38 20.24 0.59
N HIS A 16 -1.97 19.70 -0.56
CA HIS A 16 -0.58 19.28 -0.76
C HIS A 16 0.42 20.44 -0.80
N VAL A 17 0.07 21.57 -1.42
CA VAL A 17 0.91 22.78 -1.41
C VAL A 17 1.16 23.23 0.03
N LYS A 18 0.11 23.32 0.85
CA LYS A 18 0.24 23.74 2.25
C LYS A 18 0.95 22.68 3.12
N ALA A 19 0.55 21.41 3.03
CA ALA A 19 1.15 20.31 3.78
C ALA A 19 2.65 20.13 3.47
N ASN A 20 3.08 20.45 2.25
CA ASN A 20 4.48 20.43 1.84
C ASN A 20 5.20 21.78 1.96
N SER A 21 4.57 22.81 2.56
CA SER A 21 5.11 24.16 2.74
C SER A 21 5.66 24.77 1.44
N LEU A 22 4.99 24.52 0.30
CA LEU A 22 5.49 24.92 -1.02
C LEU A 22 5.17 26.38 -1.34
N SER A 23 6.19 27.19 -1.60
CA SER A 23 6.03 28.54 -2.14
C SER A 23 5.73 28.52 -3.64
N ARG A 24 5.30 29.67 -4.18
CA ARG A 24 5.11 29.86 -5.63
C ARG A 24 6.40 29.61 -6.41
N GLU A 25 7.52 30.09 -5.87
CA GLU A 25 8.86 29.95 -6.43
C GLU A 25 9.32 28.49 -6.38
N ALA A 26 9.11 27.82 -5.25
CA ALA A 26 9.44 26.41 -5.09
C ALA A 26 8.65 25.53 -6.08
N LEU A 27 7.36 25.82 -6.28
CA LEU A 27 6.54 25.11 -7.25
C LEU A 27 6.97 25.43 -8.70
N ALA A 28 7.34 26.68 -8.98
CA ALA A 28 7.84 27.07 -10.28
C ALA A 28 9.16 26.36 -10.63
N ALA A 29 10.05 26.17 -9.65
CA ALA A 29 11.30 25.43 -9.81
C ALA A 29 11.10 23.93 -10.08
N ARG A 30 9.93 23.37 -9.73
CA ARG A 30 9.57 21.96 -10.02
C ARG A 30 8.97 21.76 -11.41
N LEU A 31 8.67 22.83 -12.14
CA LEU A 31 8.13 22.71 -13.50
C LEU A 31 9.22 22.25 -14.46
N SER A 32 8.84 21.39 -15.40
CA SER A 32 9.71 21.08 -16.52
C SER A 32 9.95 22.32 -17.37
N ASP A 33 11.05 22.34 -18.14
CA ASP A 33 11.38 23.45 -19.06
C ASP A 33 10.26 23.75 -20.06
N LYS A 34 9.45 22.74 -20.38
CA LYS A 34 8.29 22.85 -21.29
C LYS A 34 7.06 22.19 -20.67
N PRO A 35 6.38 22.87 -19.72
CA PRO A 35 5.20 22.32 -19.10
C PRO A 35 4.03 22.28 -20.10
N SER A 36 3.21 21.24 -19.99
CA SER A 36 2.05 21.09 -20.87
C SER A 36 1.13 22.33 -20.79
N PRO A 37 0.44 22.71 -21.88
CA PRO A 37 -0.51 23.83 -21.85
C PRO A 37 -1.56 23.67 -20.74
N ARG A 38 -2.00 22.42 -20.49
CA ARG A 38 -2.93 22.07 -19.42
C ARG A 38 -2.36 22.38 -18.04
N THR A 39 -1.12 21.97 -17.76
CA THR A 39 -0.42 22.24 -16.48
C THR A 39 -0.29 23.74 -16.24
N ARG A 40 0.10 24.51 -17.26
CA ARG A 40 0.20 25.97 -17.18
C ARG A 40 -1.14 26.63 -16.86
N MET A 41 -2.19 26.25 -17.58
CA MET A 41 -3.54 26.79 -17.36
C MET A 41 -4.08 26.41 -15.98
N PHE A 42 -3.84 25.17 -15.54
CA PHE A 42 -4.21 24.73 -14.20
C PHE A 42 -3.53 25.57 -13.12
N LEU A 43 -2.22 25.81 -13.20
CA LEU A 43 -1.49 26.61 -12.21
C LEU A 43 -1.92 28.07 -12.18
N GLN A 44 -2.19 28.66 -13.34
CA GLN A 44 -2.74 30.02 -13.42
C GLN A 44 -4.09 30.13 -12.68
N LEU A 45 -4.98 29.17 -12.92
CA LEU A 45 -6.28 29.11 -12.24
C LEU A 45 -6.12 28.82 -10.75
N TYR A 46 -5.29 27.84 -10.40
CA TYR A 46 -5.01 27.44 -9.02
C TYR A 46 -4.58 28.63 -8.17
N TRP A 47 -3.63 29.42 -8.66
CA TRP A 47 -3.12 30.55 -7.90
C TRP A 47 -4.15 31.67 -7.67
N GLN A 48 -5.06 31.90 -8.62
CA GLN A 48 -6.18 32.83 -8.42
C GLN A 48 -7.13 32.33 -7.34
N VAL A 49 -7.44 31.02 -7.35
CA VAL A 49 -8.30 30.40 -6.33
C VAL A 49 -7.63 30.40 -4.96
N HIS A 50 -6.36 30.03 -4.90
CA HIS A 50 -5.55 30.05 -3.69
C HIS A 50 -5.52 31.46 -3.07
N ASP A 51 -5.20 32.50 -3.84
CA ASP A 51 -5.13 33.85 -3.30
C ASP A 51 -6.46 34.35 -2.77
N ARG A 52 -7.55 33.98 -3.46
CA ARG A 52 -8.90 34.30 -2.98
C ARG A 52 -9.24 33.53 -1.70
N TRP A 53 -8.91 32.25 -1.62
CA TRP A 53 -9.09 31.43 -0.42
C TRP A 53 -8.37 32.04 0.79
N GLU A 54 -7.10 32.40 0.64
CA GLU A 54 -6.29 33.05 1.69
C GLU A 54 -6.83 34.43 2.07
N GLN A 55 -7.42 35.17 1.13
CA GLN A 55 -8.08 36.45 1.42
C GLN A 55 -9.37 36.24 2.22
N ASP A 56 -10.20 35.28 1.82
CA ASP A 56 -11.47 34.99 2.48
C ASP A 56 -11.24 34.44 3.91
N LEU A 57 -10.23 33.58 4.11
CA LEU A 57 -9.82 33.13 5.45
C LEU A 57 -9.41 34.29 6.36
N ARG A 58 -8.53 35.18 5.87
CA ARG A 58 -8.11 36.37 6.63
C ARG A 58 -9.26 37.34 6.92
N ALA A 59 -10.16 37.55 5.97
CA ALA A 59 -11.32 38.41 6.16
C ALA A 59 -12.31 37.86 7.20
N ALA A 60 -12.35 36.54 7.35
CA ALA A 60 -13.18 35.84 8.33
C ALA A 60 -12.48 35.61 9.69
N ASP A 61 -11.24 36.08 9.87
CA ASP A 61 -10.38 35.76 11.02
C ASP A 61 -10.31 34.23 11.27
N ALA A 62 -10.18 33.47 10.18
CA ALA A 62 -10.18 32.02 10.18
C ALA A 62 -8.88 31.47 9.61
N ILE A 63 -8.55 30.25 10.02
CA ILE A 63 -7.43 29.46 9.51
C ILE A 63 -7.92 28.05 9.18
N ASP A 64 -7.34 27.40 8.19
CA ASP A 64 -7.60 25.98 7.94
C ASP A 64 -6.64 25.05 8.70
N PHE A 65 -6.82 23.73 8.54
CA PHE A 65 -6.01 22.74 9.27
C PHE A 65 -4.53 22.79 8.92
N ASP A 66 -4.19 23.10 7.67
CA ASP A 66 -2.79 23.19 7.25
C ASP A 66 -2.16 24.51 7.74
N ASP A 67 -2.94 25.61 7.70
CA ASP A 67 -2.53 26.91 8.27
C ASP A 67 -2.23 26.82 9.76
N MET A 68 -3.02 26.06 10.52
CA MET A 68 -2.80 25.84 11.94
C MET A 68 -1.38 25.31 12.22
N LEU A 69 -0.87 24.40 11.39
CA LEU A 69 0.47 23.85 11.52
C LEU A 69 1.55 24.85 11.09
N LEU A 70 1.34 25.49 9.93
CA LEU A 70 2.30 26.43 9.36
C LEU A 70 2.47 27.68 10.24
N GLN A 71 1.37 28.26 10.71
CA GLN A 71 1.39 29.44 11.56
C GLN A 71 1.95 29.13 12.96
N ALA A 72 1.64 27.96 13.54
CA ALA A 72 2.25 27.53 14.79
C ALA A 72 3.78 27.38 14.65
N ALA A 73 4.24 26.79 13.55
CA ALA A 73 5.67 26.71 13.26
C ALA A 73 6.30 28.10 13.09
N ASP A 74 5.65 29.01 12.35
CA ASP A 74 6.12 30.40 12.19
C ASP A 74 6.30 31.12 13.53
N LEU A 75 5.37 30.93 14.48
CA LEU A 75 5.44 31.56 15.81
C LEU A 75 6.62 31.00 16.61
N LEU A 76 6.76 29.67 16.65
CA LEU A 76 7.84 29.01 17.37
C LEU A 76 9.23 29.29 16.79
N GLU A 77 9.34 29.39 15.47
CA GLU A 77 10.60 29.76 14.81
C GLU A 77 10.99 31.21 15.08
N ARG A 78 10.02 32.11 15.30
CA ARG A 78 10.28 33.51 15.68
C ARG A 78 10.62 33.67 17.16
N ASP A 79 9.94 32.93 18.02
CA ASP A 79 10.18 32.91 19.46
C ASP A 79 10.18 31.47 20.00
N PRO A 80 11.36 30.82 20.02
CA PRO A 80 11.50 29.46 20.55
C PRO A 80 11.10 29.34 22.02
N GLY A 81 11.09 30.46 22.78
CA GLY A 81 10.68 30.51 24.18
C GLY A 81 9.18 30.24 24.39
N LEU A 82 8.37 30.30 23.33
CA LEU A 82 6.93 29.97 23.40
C LEU A 82 6.67 28.50 23.77
N SER A 83 7.61 27.60 23.48
CA SER A 83 7.49 26.19 23.88
C SER A 83 8.19 25.95 25.22
N SER A 84 7.41 25.65 26.26
CA SER A 84 7.92 25.19 27.56
C SER A 84 8.19 23.68 27.61
N HIS A 85 7.89 22.93 26.56
CA HIS A 85 8.00 21.46 26.54
C HIS A 85 9.46 21.04 26.40
N GLY A 86 10.01 20.32 27.38
CA GLY A 86 11.36 19.74 27.29
C GLY A 86 11.42 18.43 26.50
N LEU A 87 10.31 17.69 26.45
CA LEU A 87 10.20 16.41 25.73
C LEU A 87 9.05 16.47 24.73
N ILE A 88 9.37 16.22 23.46
CA ILE A 88 8.43 16.13 22.36
C ILE A 88 8.32 14.66 21.96
N LEU A 89 7.10 14.11 22.04
CA LEU A 89 6.79 12.74 21.63
C LEU A 89 5.95 12.80 20.36
N VAL A 90 6.40 12.12 19.30
CA VAL A 90 5.65 12.02 18.05
C VAL A 90 5.46 10.56 17.69
N ASP A 91 4.19 10.13 17.65
CA ASP A 91 3.81 8.78 17.22
C ASP A 91 3.45 8.78 15.72
N GLU A 92 3.45 7.60 15.09
CA GLU A 92 3.19 7.39 13.66
C GLU A 92 4.01 8.35 12.76
N PHE A 93 5.29 8.52 13.08
CA PHE A 93 6.18 9.50 12.46
C PHE A 93 6.32 9.32 10.94
N GLN A 94 6.05 8.12 10.41
CA GLN A 94 6.03 7.84 8.98
C GLN A 94 4.89 8.55 8.22
N ASP A 95 3.87 9.06 8.91
CA ASP A 95 2.77 9.85 8.33
C ASP A 95 3.03 11.37 8.39
N THR A 96 4.27 11.77 8.74
CA THR A 96 4.69 13.18 8.84
C THR A 96 4.82 13.81 7.45
N SER A 97 4.15 14.95 7.25
CA SER A 97 4.36 15.85 6.11
C SER A 97 5.46 16.88 6.43
N GLN A 98 5.92 17.64 5.42
CA GLN A 98 6.91 18.69 5.65
C GLN A 98 6.43 19.75 6.65
N SER A 99 5.15 20.14 6.62
CA SER A 99 4.57 21.09 7.57
C SER A 99 4.59 20.57 9.01
N ARG A 100 4.24 19.30 9.23
CA ARG A 100 4.34 18.64 10.55
C ARG A 100 5.79 18.53 11.01
N GLY A 101 6.70 18.12 10.12
CA GLY A 101 8.13 18.03 10.41
C GLY A 101 8.72 19.39 10.80
N ARG A 102 8.34 20.46 10.08
CA ARG A 102 8.72 21.85 10.40
C ARG A 102 8.25 22.25 11.79
N LEU A 103 7.00 21.96 12.14
CA LEU A 103 6.46 22.24 13.47
C LEU A 103 7.22 21.48 14.57
N VAL A 104 7.45 20.18 14.39
CA VAL A 104 8.23 19.36 15.34
C VAL A 104 9.63 19.94 15.51
N ARG A 105 10.28 20.34 14.41
CA ARG A 105 11.62 20.94 14.45
C ARG A 105 11.61 22.26 15.21
N ALA A 106 10.60 23.10 15.01
CA ALA A 106 10.44 24.36 15.72
C ALA A 106 10.22 24.14 17.23
N LEU A 107 9.43 23.14 17.62
CA LEU A 107 9.22 22.77 19.03
C LEU A 107 10.51 22.30 19.73
N CYS A 108 11.44 21.71 18.99
CA CYS A 108 12.72 21.23 19.48
C CYS A 108 13.83 22.29 19.51
N GLN A 109 13.53 23.56 19.19
CA GLN A 109 14.52 24.63 19.25
C GLN A 109 14.77 25.07 20.71
N GLY A 110 16.05 25.30 21.04
CA GLY A 110 16.49 25.76 22.35
C GLY A 110 17.21 24.68 23.17
N PRO A 111 17.75 25.06 24.35
CA PRO A 111 18.44 24.12 25.23
C PRO A 111 17.45 23.14 25.89
N GLU A 112 17.95 21.97 26.29
CA GLU A 112 17.21 20.96 27.06
C GLU A 112 15.90 20.48 26.39
N LYS A 113 15.92 20.40 25.06
CA LYS A 113 14.84 19.83 24.23
C LYS A 113 15.22 18.43 23.77
N TYR A 114 14.27 17.50 23.86
CA TYR A 114 14.42 16.11 23.46
C TYR A 114 13.27 15.71 22.54
N LEU A 115 13.59 15.00 21.46
CA LEU A 115 12.62 14.43 20.54
C LEU A 115 12.65 12.91 20.62
N LEU A 116 11.49 12.29 20.86
CA LEU A 116 11.29 10.87 20.65
C LEU A 116 10.22 10.69 19.56
N ALA A 117 10.67 10.22 18.40
CA ALA A 117 9.81 9.89 17.28
C ALA A 117 9.66 8.37 17.16
N VAL A 118 8.43 7.89 17.03
CA VAL A 118 8.09 6.48 16.87
C VAL A 118 7.37 6.33 15.53
N GLY A 119 7.79 5.36 14.72
CA GLY A 119 7.16 5.11 13.43
C GLY A 119 7.66 3.84 12.74
N ASP A 120 6.97 3.47 11.66
CA ASP A 120 7.26 2.29 10.85
C ASP A 120 7.21 2.66 9.36
N ASP A 121 8.39 2.76 8.71
CA ASP A 121 8.52 3.05 7.29
C ASP A 121 7.80 2.04 6.38
N TRP A 122 7.68 0.77 6.80
CA TRP A 122 6.96 -0.27 6.06
C TRP A 122 5.43 -0.02 6.03
N GLN A 123 4.93 0.90 6.87
CA GLN A 123 3.51 1.29 6.97
C GLN A 123 3.23 2.73 6.50
N ALA A 124 4.18 3.37 5.81
CA ALA A 124 4.02 4.71 5.24
C ALA A 124 3.13 4.69 3.97
N ILE A 125 1.81 4.77 4.14
CA ILE A 125 0.82 4.61 3.04
C ILE A 125 -0.02 5.86 2.77
N ASN A 126 0.37 7.01 3.31
CA ASN A 126 -0.42 8.23 3.31
C ASN A 126 0.21 9.36 2.47
N ARG A 127 0.97 9.04 1.40
CA ARG A 127 1.59 10.07 0.55
C ARG A 127 0.54 10.93 -0.14
N PHE A 128 -0.60 10.33 -0.50
CA PHE A 128 -1.79 11.04 -1.01
C PHE A 128 -2.39 12.05 0.00
N ALA A 129 -1.99 12.02 1.28
CA ALA A 129 -2.34 13.01 2.29
C ALA A 129 -1.18 13.95 2.64
N GLY A 130 -0.09 13.92 1.85
CA GLY A 130 1.08 14.76 2.03
C GLY A 130 2.18 14.18 2.93
N ALA A 131 2.06 12.93 3.38
CA ALA A 131 3.13 12.27 4.13
C ALA A 131 4.37 12.09 3.25
N ASP A 132 5.54 12.31 3.85
CA ASP A 132 6.83 12.18 3.20
C ASP A 132 7.62 11.06 3.88
N ILE A 133 7.88 9.96 3.16
CA ILE A 133 8.64 8.82 3.71
C ILE A 133 10.07 9.23 4.11
N THR A 134 10.61 10.29 3.49
CA THR A 134 11.93 10.82 3.87
C THR A 134 11.95 11.33 5.30
N ALA A 135 10.79 11.68 5.89
CA ALA A 135 10.65 12.01 7.30
C ALA A 135 11.30 10.93 8.19
N MET A 136 11.10 9.66 7.86
CA MET A 136 11.71 8.53 8.56
C MET A 136 13.10 8.20 8.04
N THR A 137 13.28 8.08 6.72
CA THR A 137 14.52 7.55 6.14
C THR A 137 15.69 8.54 6.16
N GLN A 138 15.41 9.84 6.32
CA GLN A 138 16.39 10.92 6.42
C GLN A 138 16.26 11.70 7.73
N PHE A 139 15.79 11.04 8.79
CA PHE A 139 15.50 11.66 10.10
C PHE A 139 16.63 12.56 10.60
N GLU A 140 17.88 12.07 10.60
CA GLU A 140 19.02 12.82 11.10
C GLU A 140 19.34 14.08 10.29
N GLN A 141 19.01 14.10 8.99
CA GLN A 141 19.20 15.27 8.14
C GLN A 141 18.23 16.40 8.52
N MET A 142 17.06 16.07 9.07
CA MET A 142 16.06 17.05 9.48
C MET A 142 16.17 17.47 10.94
N PHE A 143 16.50 16.54 11.84
CA PHE A 143 16.44 16.75 13.30
C PHE A 143 17.82 16.69 13.99
N GLY A 144 18.89 16.41 13.24
CA GLY A 144 20.24 16.23 13.77
C GLY A 144 20.53 14.79 14.22
N PRO A 145 21.74 14.52 14.74
CA PRO A 145 22.15 13.19 15.16
C PRO A 145 21.16 12.54 16.12
N ALA A 146 20.82 11.27 15.91
CA ALA A 146 19.81 10.58 16.70
C ALA A 146 20.19 9.13 17.00
N GLU A 147 19.76 8.62 18.15
CA GLU A 147 19.85 7.19 18.45
C GLU A 147 18.61 6.48 17.90
N THR A 148 18.81 5.46 17.06
CA THR A 148 17.71 4.64 16.53
C THR A 148 17.59 3.34 17.32
N LEU A 149 16.45 3.16 17.98
CA LEU A 149 16.10 1.93 18.71
C LEU A 149 15.06 1.13 17.92
N TYR A 150 15.28 -0.18 17.81
CA TYR A 150 14.37 -1.07 17.10
C TYR A 150 13.50 -1.88 18.08
N LEU A 151 12.22 -1.99 17.76
CA LEU A 151 11.26 -2.86 18.45
C LEU A 151 10.90 -4.04 17.52
N PRO A 152 11.74 -5.09 17.41
CA PRO A 152 11.54 -6.16 16.43
C PRO A 152 10.40 -7.10 16.81
N THR A 153 9.97 -7.11 18.08
CA THR A 153 9.02 -8.09 18.58
C THR A 153 7.58 -7.72 18.19
N THR A 154 6.92 -8.56 17.39
CA THR A 154 5.49 -8.47 17.13
C THR A 154 4.69 -9.40 18.04
N PHE A 155 3.59 -8.88 18.57
CA PHE A 155 2.62 -9.63 19.37
C PHE A 155 1.33 -9.96 18.58
N ARG A 156 1.25 -9.49 17.33
CA ARG A 156 0.04 -9.54 16.51
C ARG A 156 -0.03 -10.82 15.68
N ASN A 157 0.91 -10.97 14.75
CA ASN A 157 0.85 -11.97 13.69
C ASN A 157 1.82 -13.15 13.94
N PRO A 158 1.54 -14.34 13.37
CA PRO A 158 2.48 -15.46 13.37
C PRO A 158 3.78 -15.13 12.62
N GLN A 159 4.88 -15.79 12.98
CA GLN A 159 6.19 -15.60 12.34
C GLN A 159 6.10 -15.78 10.83
N THR A 160 5.39 -16.81 10.35
CA THR A 160 5.18 -17.03 8.91
C THR A 160 4.61 -15.81 8.18
N ILE A 161 3.62 -15.09 8.74
CA ILE A 161 3.06 -13.88 8.11
C ILE A 161 4.08 -12.73 8.16
N ALA A 162 4.73 -12.52 9.30
CA ALA A 162 5.79 -11.50 9.46
C ALA A 162 6.92 -11.69 8.45
N ASP A 163 7.38 -12.93 8.26
CA ASP A 163 8.45 -13.30 7.35
C ASP A 163 8.08 -13.08 5.89
N ILE A 164 6.91 -13.56 5.46
CA ILE A 164 6.43 -13.39 4.08
C ILE A 164 6.24 -11.90 3.77
N ALA A 165 5.56 -11.16 4.65
CA ALA A 165 5.32 -9.74 4.46
C ALA A 165 6.62 -8.93 4.50
N GLY A 166 7.53 -9.26 5.43
CA GLY A 166 8.84 -8.63 5.58
C GLY A 166 9.73 -8.85 4.36
N ARG A 167 9.83 -10.08 3.85
CA ARG A 167 10.53 -10.40 2.59
C ARG A 167 9.92 -9.65 1.41
N PHE A 168 8.59 -9.58 1.34
CA PHE A 168 7.89 -8.90 0.25
C PHE A 168 8.15 -7.39 0.24
N VAL A 169 8.04 -6.70 1.38
CA VAL A 169 8.23 -5.24 1.46
C VAL A 169 9.70 -4.85 1.30
N SER A 170 10.63 -5.64 1.85
CA SER A 170 12.08 -5.41 1.80
C SER A 170 12.71 -5.65 0.43
N ARG A 171 11.94 -6.12 -0.57
CA ARG A 171 12.40 -6.09 -1.97
C ARG A 171 12.63 -4.66 -2.47
N ASN A 172 11.97 -3.68 -1.86
CA ASN A 172 12.31 -2.27 -2.04
C ASN A 172 13.53 -1.92 -1.17
N PRO A 173 14.70 -1.63 -1.75
CA PRO A 173 15.93 -1.35 -0.99
C PRO A 173 15.90 -0.01 -0.25
N ALA A 174 14.92 0.87 -0.53
CA ALA A 174 14.73 2.11 0.20
C ALA A 174 14.10 1.92 1.59
N GLN A 175 13.54 0.73 1.86
CA GLN A 175 12.99 0.39 3.17
C GLN A 175 14.10 0.12 4.18
N ILE A 176 13.91 0.57 5.42
CA ILE A 176 14.87 0.35 6.51
C ILE A 176 14.93 -1.16 6.78
N PRO A 177 16.11 -1.80 6.66
CA PRO A 177 16.26 -3.22 6.93
C PRO A 177 15.97 -3.51 8.40
N LYS A 178 14.97 -4.36 8.65
CA LYS A 178 14.63 -4.83 9.99
C LYS A 178 14.07 -6.23 9.94
N HIS A 179 14.20 -6.96 11.05
CA HIS A 179 13.71 -8.32 11.20
C HIS A 179 12.66 -8.35 12.30
N VAL A 180 11.44 -8.76 11.94
CA VAL A 180 10.32 -8.86 12.88
C VAL A 180 10.28 -10.26 13.48
N VAL A 181 10.26 -10.35 14.81
CA VAL A 181 10.21 -11.62 15.55
C VAL A 181 8.84 -11.72 16.23
N ALA A 182 8.07 -12.74 15.90
CA ALA A 182 6.81 -13.01 16.56
C ALA A 182 7.06 -13.63 17.93
N GLN A 183 6.55 -12.97 18.99
CA GLN A 183 6.59 -13.56 20.33
C GLN A 183 5.56 -14.69 20.48
N ARG A 184 4.47 -14.60 19.71
CA ARG A 184 3.47 -15.65 19.64
C ARG A 184 4.15 -16.87 19.03
N ARG A 185 4.42 -17.89 19.86
CA ARG A 185 4.76 -19.23 19.36
C ARG A 185 3.70 -19.56 18.31
N GLU A 186 4.13 -19.96 17.12
CA GLU A 186 3.28 -20.76 16.26
C GLU A 186 2.83 -21.92 17.15
N ALA A 187 1.61 -21.83 17.67
CA ALA A 187 1.10 -22.90 18.48
C ALA A 187 1.25 -24.11 17.56
N SER A 188 1.97 -25.13 18.03
CA SER A 188 2.17 -26.41 17.35
C SER A 188 0.84 -27.11 16.97
N SER A 189 -0.28 -26.45 17.27
CA SER A 189 -1.57 -26.55 16.65
C SER A 189 -2.28 -25.21 16.89
N GLN A 190 -2.39 -24.32 15.89
CA GLN A 190 -3.51 -23.35 15.95
C GLN A 190 -4.79 -24.18 16.13
N PRO A 191 -5.74 -23.82 16.99
CA PRO A 191 -6.93 -24.66 17.23
C PRO A 191 -7.73 -25.00 15.95
N ASP A 192 -7.48 -24.24 14.87
CA ASP A 192 -8.27 -24.25 13.64
C ASP A 192 -7.48 -24.88 12.46
N ASP A 193 -6.19 -25.19 12.67
CA ASP A 193 -5.25 -25.83 11.71
C ASP A 193 -5.24 -25.19 10.31
N LEU A 194 -5.22 -23.86 10.27
CA LEU A 194 -5.25 -23.07 9.03
C LEU A 194 -3.85 -22.61 8.63
N PRO A 195 -3.44 -22.76 7.35
CA PRO A 195 -2.19 -22.19 6.87
C PRO A 195 -2.17 -20.66 7.07
N PRO A 196 -1.08 -20.07 7.60
CA PRO A 196 -1.01 -18.64 7.87
C PRO A 196 -1.19 -17.75 6.62
N VAL A 197 -0.77 -18.23 5.44
CA VAL A 197 -0.96 -17.52 4.17
C VAL A 197 -1.50 -18.50 3.12
N THR A 198 -2.68 -18.21 2.58
CA THR A 198 -3.31 -18.99 1.52
C THR A 198 -3.65 -18.11 0.32
N ILE A 199 -3.36 -18.56 -0.89
CA ILE A 199 -3.84 -17.96 -2.14
C ILE A 199 -4.90 -18.89 -2.74
N ILE A 200 -6.12 -18.36 -2.91
CA ILE A 200 -7.21 -19.03 -3.62
C ILE A 200 -7.32 -18.42 -5.01
N ARG A 201 -7.07 -19.26 -6.02
CA ARG A 201 -7.07 -18.88 -7.43
C ARG A 201 -8.32 -19.44 -8.10
N VAL A 202 -9.18 -18.56 -8.58
CA VAL A 202 -10.40 -18.92 -9.30
C VAL A 202 -10.19 -18.82 -10.81
N ASP A 203 -10.97 -19.56 -11.59
CA ASP A 203 -10.78 -19.58 -13.06
C ASP A 203 -11.29 -18.31 -13.76
N ALA A 204 -12.24 -17.59 -13.14
CA ALA A 204 -12.83 -16.38 -13.71
C ALA A 204 -13.30 -15.40 -12.61
N PRO A 205 -13.40 -14.08 -12.90
CA PRO A 205 -13.77 -13.07 -11.90
C PRO A 205 -15.11 -13.32 -11.21
N GLU A 206 -16.12 -13.82 -11.92
CA GLU A 206 -17.44 -14.16 -11.39
C GLU A 206 -17.40 -15.27 -10.32
N ALA A 207 -16.34 -16.08 -10.31
CA ALA A 207 -16.14 -17.14 -9.33
C ALA A 207 -15.51 -16.63 -8.01
N LEU A 208 -15.04 -15.37 -7.94
CA LEU A 208 -14.47 -14.79 -6.72
C LEU A 208 -15.49 -14.78 -5.58
N ARG A 209 -16.70 -14.24 -5.81
CA ARG A 209 -17.74 -14.13 -4.77
C ARG A 209 -18.16 -15.51 -4.23
N PRO A 210 -18.50 -16.52 -5.07
CA PRO A 210 -18.76 -17.87 -4.59
C PRO A 210 -17.59 -18.51 -3.81
N ALA A 211 -16.35 -18.26 -4.23
CA ALA A 211 -15.18 -18.80 -3.54
C ALA A 211 -14.96 -18.13 -2.17
N ILE A 212 -15.17 -16.81 -2.06
CA ILE A 212 -15.14 -16.08 -0.79
C ILE A 212 -16.23 -16.60 0.15
N GLU A 213 -17.45 -16.80 -0.35
CA GLU A 213 -18.55 -17.38 0.45
C GLU A 213 -18.22 -18.78 0.95
N ARG A 214 -17.64 -19.64 0.11
CA ARG A 214 -17.17 -20.98 0.50
C ARG A 214 -16.11 -20.90 1.60
N HIS A 215 -15.15 -20.00 1.46
CA HIS A 215 -14.09 -19.83 2.45
C HIS A 215 -14.62 -19.28 3.78
N LEU A 216 -15.51 -18.29 3.77
CA LEU A 216 -16.18 -17.79 4.98
C LEU A 216 -17.01 -18.87 5.67
N THR A 217 -17.66 -19.76 4.91
CA THR A 217 -18.39 -20.92 5.48
C THR A 217 -17.42 -21.85 6.20
N TYR A 218 -16.31 -22.18 5.54
CA TYR A 218 -15.28 -23.02 6.13
C TYR A 218 -14.64 -22.39 7.38
N LEU A 219 -14.40 -21.07 7.39
CA LEU A 219 -13.93 -20.37 8.57
C LEU A 219 -14.97 -20.41 9.69
N ALA A 220 -16.26 -20.30 9.40
CA ALA A 220 -17.31 -20.37 10.42
C ALA A 220 -17.36 -21.74 11.12
N GLU A 221 -17.03 -22.82 10.39
CA GLU A 221 -16.97 -24.18 10.92
C GLU A 221 -15.69 -24.45 11.73
N ARG A 222 -14.54 -23.96 11.24
CA ARG A 222 -13.21 -24.23 11.85
C ARG A 222 -12.80 -23.24 12.93
N ALA A 223 -13.27 -22.01 12.82
CA ALA A 223 -12.85 -20.87 13.63
C ALA A 223 -14.07 -20.09 14.15
N PRO A 224 -15.02 -20.75 14.86
CA PRO A 224 -16.19 -20.06 15.36
C PRO A 224 -15.81 -18.98 16.39
N ARG A 225 -16.58 -17.90 16.39
CA ARG A 225 -16.44 -16.67 17.18
C ARG A 225 -15.23 -15.79 16.81
N SER A 226 -14.59 -16.03 15.67
CA SER A 226 -13.50 -15.19 15.19
C SER A 226 -13.95 -13.94 14.43
N THR A 227 -13.09 -12.92 14.46
CA THR A 227 -13.23 -11.71 13.65
C THR A 227 -12.60 -11.91 12.27
N VAL A 228 -13.28 -11.45 11.22
CA VAL A 228 -12.80 -11.52 9.84
C VAL A 228 -12.90 -10.15 9.21
N ASP A 229 -11.76 -9.58 8.85
CA ASP A 229 -11.72 -8.35 8.06
C ASP A 229 -11.50 -8.70 6.58
N VAL A 230 -12.46 -8.30 5.73
CA VAL A 230 -12.31 -8.36 4.28
C VAL A 230 -11.80 -7.01 3.80
N LEU A 231 -10.53 -6.98 3.38
CA LEU A 231 -9.82 -5.74 3.04
C LEU A 231 -9.76 -5.57 1.52
N GLY A 232 -10.61 -4.70 0.99
CA GLY A 232 -10.59 -4.31 -0.42
C GLY A 232 -9.57 -3.20 -0.71
N ARG A 233 -9.07 -3.12 -1.95
CA ARG A 233 -8.31 -1.95 -2.41
C ARG A 233 -9.24 -0.74 -2.55
N TYR A 234 -10.46 -1.00 -3.02
CA TYR A 234 -11.49 0.02 -3.26
C TYR A 234 -12.80 -0.33 -2.55
N ARG A 235 -13.64 0.67 -2.29
CA ARG A 235 -14.97 0.46 -1.69
C ARG A 235 -15.87 -0.45 -2.54
N GLY A 236 -15.65 -0.48 -3.86
CA GLY A 236 -16.37 -1.33 -4.80
C GLY A 236 -16.17 -2.84 -4.56
N ASP A 237 -15.03 -3.25 -3.99
CA ASP A 237 -14.74 -4.65 -3.66
C ASP A 237 -15.72 -5.22 -2.63
N LYS A 238 -16.46 -4.35 -1.91
CA LYS A 238 -17.55 -4.75 -1.02
C LYS A 238 -18.59 -5.62 -1.72
N THR A 239 -18.77 -5.44 -3.04
CA THR A 239 -19.70 -6.23 -3.86
C THR A 239 -19.32 -7.71 -3.97
N LEU A 240 -18.06 -8.05 -3.70
CA LEU A 240 -17.57 -9.44 -3.67
C LEU A 240 -17.94 -10.16 -2.36
N LEU A 241 -18.38 -9.43 -1.33
CA LEU A 241 -18.87 -10.06 -0.11
C LEU A 241 -20.29 -10.59 -0.33
N PRO A 242 -20.56 -11.83 0.10
CA PRO A 242 -21.91 -12.36 0.11
C PRO A 242 -22.78 -11.60 1.14
N SER A 243 -24.05 -11.38 0.80
CA SER A 243 -25.00 -10.60 1.63
C SER A 243 -25.51 -11.35 2.86
N ARG A 244 -25.26 -12.65 2.95
CA ARG A 244 -25.69 -13.49 4.07
C ARG A 244 -24.79 -13.28 5.28
N ARG A 245 -25.34 -13.49 6.47
CA ARG A 245 -24.54 -13.57 7.71
C ARG A 245 -23.99 -14.98 7.88
N PHE A 246 -22.79 -15.09 8.43
CA PHE A 246 -22.16 -16.36 8.78
C PHE A 246 -22.27 -16.53 10.28
N SER A 247 -23.11 -17.47 10.73
CA SER A 247 -23.27 -17.77 12.15
C SER A 247 -21.91 -18.13 12.75
N GLY A 248 -21.46 -17.39 13.75
CA GLY A 248 -20.17 -17.60 14.38
C GLY A 248 -19.03 -16.78 13.82
N LEU A 249 -19.19 -15.93 12.80
CA LEU A 249 -18.14 -15.00 12.39
C LEU A 249 -18.61 -13.55 12.52
N ASN A 250 -17.69 -12.67 12.92
CA ASN A 250 -17.87 -11.22 12.79
C ASN A 250 -17.12 -10.73 11.55
N VAL A 251 -17.83 -10.63 10.42
CA VAL A 251 -17.25 -10.24 9.12
C VAL A 251 -17.44 -8.75 8.88
N THR A 252 -16.35 -8.01 8.72
CA THR A 252 -16.38 -6.57 8.39
C THR A 252 -15.63 -6.29 7.10
N PHE A 253 -16.21 -5.46 6.23
CA PHE A 253 -15.51 -4.96 5.05
C PHE A 253 -14.87 -3.59 5.35
N ARG A 254 -13.61 -3.43 4.95
CA ARG A 254 -12.88 -2.16 5.02
C ARG A 254 -12.04 -1.98 3.76
N THR A 255 -11.66 -0.75 3.44
CA THR A 255 -10.52 -0.57 2.54
C THR A 255 -9.23 -0.80 3.32
N ILE A 256 -8.15 -1.23 2.66
CA ILE A 256 -6.86 -1.48 3.34
C ILE A 256 -6.38 -0.24 4.09
N HIS A 257 -6.48 0.94 3.48
CA HIS A 257 -6.15 2.22 4.13
C HIS A 257 -6.93 2.44 5.44
N ALA A 258 -8.23 2.11 5.45
CA ALA A 258 -9.08 2.26 6.63
C ALA A 258 -8.85 1.16 7.69
N ALA A 259 -8.05 0.14 7.38
CA ALA A 259 -7.66 -0.91 8.30
C ALA A 259 -6.28 -0.66 8.95
N LYS A 260 -5.57 0.42 8.57
CA LYS A 260 -4.35 0.84 9.26
C LYS A 260 -4.64 1.03 10.76
N GLY A 261 -3.79 0.47 11.62
CA GLY A 261 -3.97 0.47 13.07
C GLY A 261 -4.98 -0.55 13.61
N LEU A 262 -5.78 -1.21 12.76
CA LEU A 262 -6.73 -2.25 13.18
C LEU A 262 -6.14 -3.65 13.04
N GLU A 263 -6.86 -4.66 13.54
CA GLU A 263 -6.51 -6.07 13.38
C GLU A 263 -7.76 -6.97 13.47
N ALA A 264 -7.67 -8.15 12.85
CA ALA A 264 -8.68 -9.20 12.92
C ALA A 264 -8.02 -10.58 13.06
N ASP A 265 -8.74 -11.58 13.56
CA ASP A 265 -8.22 -12.95 13.63
C ASP A 265 -7.83 -13.45 12.24
N TYR A 266 -8.70 -13.20 11.26
CA TYR A 266 -8.51 -13.55 9.85
C TYR A 266 -8.65 -12.33 8.96
N VAL A 267 -7.81 -12.27 7.93
CA VAL A 267 -7.91 -11.28 6.86
C VAL A 267 -8.20 -11.96 5.54
N ILE A 268 -9.15 -11.42 4.79
CA ILE A 268 -9.42 -11.82 3.41
C ILE A 268 -9.12 -10.65 2.50
N LEU A 269 -8.30 -10.87 1.48
CA LEU A 269 -8.08 -9.92 0.40
C LEU A 269 -8.88 -10.41 -0.81
N PRO A 270 -10.04 -9.79 -1.12
CA PRO A 270 -11.05 -10.40 -1.98
C PRO A 270 -10.72 -10.34 -3.48
N ASN A 271 -9.75 -9.51 -3.88
CA ASN A 271 -9.45 -9.27 -5.28
C ASN A 271 -8.02 -8.76 -5.51
N LEU A 272 -7.06 -9.68 -5.63
CA LEU A 272 -5.67 -9.37 -5.99
C LEU A 272 -5.41 -9.77 -7.44
N THR A 273 -5.93 -8.97 -8.36
CA THR A 273 -5.72 -9.12 -9.80
C THR A 273 -4.91 -7.97 -10.39
N THR A 274 -4.41 -8.17 -11.60
CA THR A 274 -3.89 -7.10 -12.45
C THR A 274 -5.03 -6.23 -13.04
N GLY A 275 -4.67 -5.11 -13.66
CA GLY A 275 -5.59 -4.19 -14.36
C GLY A 275 -5.78 -2.86 -13.64
N THR A 276 -6.57 -1.98 -14.24
CA THR A 276 -6.77 -0.59 -13.78
C THR A 276 -7.21 -0.50 -12.32
N TYR A 277 -8.22 -1.29 -11.93
CA TYR A 277 -8.73 -1.37 -10.56
C TYR A 277 -8.15 -2.55 -9.77
N GLY A 278 -7.03 -3.11 -10.24
CA GLY A 278 -6.33 -4.19 -9.57
C GLY A 278 -5.50 -3.73 -8.38
N PHE A 279 -4.67 -4.63 -7.88
CA PHE A 279 -3.70 -4.36 -6.82
C PHE A 279 -2.33 -4.89 -7.30
N PRO A 280 -1.31 -4.05 -7.55
CA PRO A 280 -1.26 -2.59 -7.39
C PRO A 280 -2.23 -1.86 -8.32
N SER A 281 -2.73 -0.72 -7.82
CA SER A 281 -3.46 0.23 -8.65
C SER A 281 -2.62 0.67 -9.86
N GLN A 282 -3.24 0.70 -11.03
CA GLN A 282 -2.66 1.30 -12.24
C GLN A 282 -3.34 2.63 -12.59
N ILE A 283 -4.25 3.11 -11.74
CA ILE A 283 -4.83 4.45 -11.88
C ILE A 283 -3.73 5.44 -11.59
N GLN A 284 -3.36 6.22 -12.61
CA GLN A 284 -2.47 7.36 -12.45
C GLN A 284 -3.25 8.54 -11.88
N ASP A 285 -2.64 9.21 -10.90
CA ASP A 285 -3.14 10.49 -10.41
C ASP A 285 -3.05 11.56 -11.51
N ASP A 286 -3.69 12.69 -11.27
CA ASP A 286 -3.56 13.81 -12.20
C ASP A 286 -2.10 14.27 -12.27
N PRO A 287 -1.46 14.40 -13.45
CA PRO A 287 -0.05 14.76 -13.56
C PRO A 287 0.34 16.05 -12.85
N VAL A 288 -0.62 16.96 -12.60
CA VAL A 288 -0.32 18.17 -11.81
C VAL A 288 0.01 17.85 -10.36
N LEU A 289 -0.55 16.77 -9.78
CA LEU A 289 -0.29 16.39 -8.39
C LEU A 289 1.16 15.94 -8.16
N GLU A 290 1.84 15.44 -9.19
CA GLU A 290 3.27 15.11 -9.11
C GLU A 290 4.14 16.32 -8.73
N LEU A 291 3.70 17.55 -9.03
CA LEU A 291 4.41 18.77 -8.66
C LEU A 291 4.40 19.04 -7.15
N VAL A 292 3.36 18.56 -6.45
CA VAL A 292 3.08 18.91 -5.06
C VAL A 292 3.21 17.74 -4.10
N LEU A 293 3.22 16.50 -4.58
CA LEU A 293 3.50 15.33 -3.76
C LEU A 293 4.98 15.26 -3.37
N ALA A 294 5.28 14.64 -2.23
CA ALA A 294 6.66 14.28 -1.86
C ALA A 294 7.25 13.31 -2.91
N GLY A 295 8.57 13.24 -3.02
CA GLY A 295 9.25 12.34 -3.97
C GLY A 295 8.88 10.86 -3.76
N ASP A 296 8.99 10.05 -4.83
CA ASP A 296 8.96 8.59 -4.71
C ASP A 296 10.39 8.07 -4.56
N ASP A 297 10.56 6.90 -3.95
CA ASP A 297 11.87 6.24 -3.86
C ASP A 297 12.31 5.56 -5.17
N GLY A 298 11.51 5.70 -6.23
CA GLY A 298 11.78 5.17 -7.56
C GLY A 298 11.54 3.66 -7.68
N PHE A 299 11.13 2.99 -6.61
CA PHE A 299 10.85 1.56 -6.65
C PHE A 299 9.45 1.29 -7.23
N PRO A 300 9.29 0.29 -8.12
CA PRO A 300 7.99 0.00 -8.73
C PRO A 300 6.88 -0.24 -7.69
N HIS A 301 5.83 0.57 -7.78
CA HIS A 301 4.65 0.49 -6.90
C HIS A 301 5.00 0.57 -5.41
N SER A 302 5.95 1.42 -5.04
CA SER A 302 6.48 1.52 -3.67
C SER A 302 5.42 1.70 -2.58
N GLU A 303 4.48 2.64 -2.76
CA GLU A 303 3.38 2.84 -1.80
C GLU A 303 2.41 1.65 -1.76
N GLU A 304 2.03 1.10 -2.91
CA GLU A 304 1.15 -0.07 -2.98
C GLU A 304 1.81 -1.31 -2.36
N ARG A 305 3.14 -1.43 -2.41
CA ARG A 305 3.90 -2.49 -1.71
C ARG A 305 3.76 -2.37 -0.19
N ARG A 306 3.91 -1.17 0.35
CA ARG A 306 3.64 -0.90 1.78
C ARG A 306 2.17 -1.10 2.14
N LEU A 307 1.25 -0.75 1.24
CA LEU A 307 -0.17 -1.02 1.42
C LEU A 307 -0.46 -2.53 1.51
N PHE A 308 0.17 -3.34 0.68
CA PHE A 308 0.02 -4.80 0.74
C PHE A 308 0.66 -5.38 2.01
N TYR A 309 1.82 -4.86 2.44
CA TYR A 309 2.40 -5.19 3.74
C TYR A 309 1.43 -4.90 4.90
N VAL A 310 0.81 -3.71 4.91
CA VAL A 310 -0.22 -3.35 5.89
C VAL A 310 -1.36 -4.38 5.85
N ALA A 311 -1.88 -4.71 4.67
CA ALA A 311 -2.97 -5.67 4.49
C ALA A 311 -2.65 -7.06 5.07
N LEU A 312 -1.47 -7.62 4.75
CA LEU A 312 -1.03 -8.93 5.24
C LEU A 312 -0.87 -8.93 6.77
N THR A 313 -0.31 -7.84 7.32
CA THR A 313 0.00 -7.75 8.76
C THR A 313 -1.20 -7.37 9.64
N ARG A 314 -2.40 -7.19 9.08
CA ARG A 314 -3.63 -7.00 9.87
C ARG A 314 -4.17 -8.31 10.47
N ALA A 315 -3.70 -9.46 9.99
CA ALA A 315 -4.16 -10.77 10.45
C ALA A 315 -3.42 -11.21 11.73
N ARG A 316 -4.17 -11.65 12.74
CA ARG A 316 -3.60 -12.25 13.97
C ARG A 316 -3.34 -13.76 13.84
N ARG A 317 -3.98 -14.43 12.87
CA ARG A 317 -3.91 -15.89 12.68
C ARG A 317 -3.58 -16.30 11.25
N ALA A 318 -4.37 -15.87 10.27
CA ALA A 318 -4.15 -16.22 8.87
C ALA A 318 -4.70 -15.16 7.90
N VAL A 319 -4.08 -15.08 6.73
CA VAL A 319 -4.53 -14.25 5.59
C VAL A 319 -4.84 -15.13 4.38
N THR A 320 -5.99 -14.87 3.76
CA THR A 320 -6.41 -15.54 2.52
C THR A 320 -6.55 -14.54 1.40
N ILE A 321 -5.85 -14.78 0.29
CA ILE A 321 -5.76 -13.90 -0.87
C ILE A 321 -6.54 -14.53 -2.01
N PHE A 322 -7.52 -13.81 -2.56
CA PHE A 322 -8.27 -14.25 -3.73
C PHE A 322 -7.72 -13.60 -4.99
N THR A 323 -7.53 -14.40 -6.04
CA THR A 323 -7.04 -13.94 -7.34
C THR A 323 -7.70 -14.72 -8.47
N VAL A 324 -7.53 -14.25 -9.71
CA VAL A 324 -8.07 -14.87 -10.92
C VAL A 324 -6.93 -15.45 -11.76
N ALA A 325 -7.10 -16.69 -12.20
CA ALA A 325 -6.14 -17.39 -13.03
C ALA A 325 -5.82 -16.62 -14.32
N GLY A 326 -4.54 -16.38 -14.57
CA GLY A 326 -4.07 -15.63 -15.73
C GLY A 326 -4.21 -14.10 -15.62
N ALA A 327 -4.83 -13.60 -14.55
CA ALA A 327 -4.93 -12.18 -14.23
C ALA A 327 -4.35 -11.90 -12.83
N GLU A 328 -3.39 -12.71 -12.37
CA GLU A 328 -2.83 -12.57 -11.03
C GLU A 328 -2.16 -11.20 -10.86
N SER A 329 -2.31 -10.62 -9.67
CA SER A 329 -1.51 -9.46 -9.27
C SER A 329 -0.02 -9.77 -9.38
N PRO A 330 0.84 -8.83 -9.83
CA PRO A 330 2.29 -9.01 -9.74
C PRO A 330 2.74 -9.30 -8.31
N PHE A 331 2.07 -8.74 -7.28
CA PHE A 331 2.38 -9.03 -5.88
C PHE A 331 2.04 -10.47 -5.49
N VAL A 332 0.95 -11.03 -6.02
CA VAL A 332 0.62 -12.44 -5.85
C VAL A 332 1.68 -13.33 -6.49
N VAL A 333 2.13 -12.99 -7.71
CA VAL A 333 3.18 -13.74 -8.41
C VAL A 333 4.47 -13.77 -7.59
N GLU A 334 4.84 -12.66 -6.93
CA GLU A 334 6.00 -12.61 -6.05
C GLU A 334 5.92 -13.55 -4.84
N LEU A 335 4.71 -13.91 -4.40
CA LEU A 335 4.46 -14.83 -3.27
C LEU A 335 4.35 -16.30 -3.69
N LEU A 336 4.10 -16.62 -4.96
CA LEU A 336 3.84 -17.99 -5.42
C LEU A 336 5.03 -18.95 -5.22
N ASP A 337 6.25 -18.41 -5.19
CA ASP A 337 7.47 -19.20 -5.01
C ASP A 337 7.88 -19.35 -3.53
N ASP A 338 7.14 -18.77 -2.58
CA ASP A 338 7.43 -18.92 -1.15
C ASP A 338 6.89 -20.27 -0.62
N PRO A 339 7.73 -21.11 0.00
CA PRO A 339 7.33 -22.46 0.42
C PRO A 339 6.28 -22.46 1.53
N ASN A 340 6.08 -21.34 2.23
CA ASN A 340 5.10 -21.21 3.31
C ASN A 340 3.74 -20.67 2.83
N VAL A 341 3.59 -20.44 1.52
CA VAL A 341 2.34 -19.98 0.91
C VAL A 341 1.60 -21.18 0.32
N VAL A 342 0.38 -21.43 0.80
CA VAL A 342 -0.47 -22.50 0.28
C VAL A 342 -1.31 -21.98 -0.88
N VAL A 343 -1.25 -22.65 -2.04
CA VAL A 343 -2.03 -22.28 -3.23
C VAL A 343 -3.14 -23.30 -3.49
N GLN A 344 -4.37 -22.82 -3.63
CA GLN A 344 -5.57 -23.64 -3.84
C GLN A 344 -6.43 -23.09 -4.98
N ASP A 345 -7.28 -23.94 -5.56
CA ASP A 345 -8.33 -23.51 -6.48
C ASP A 345 -9.57 -22.97 -5.73
N GLY A 346 -10.59 -22.51 -6.46
CA GLY A 346 -11.86 -22.02 -5.88
C GLY A 346 -12.69 -23.08 -5.11
N ALA A 347 -12.36 -24.36 -5.26
CA ALA A 347 -12.91 -25.48 -4.51
C ALA A 347 -12.03 -25.86 -3.29
N ARG A 348 -10.92 -25.14 -3.08
CA ARG A 348 -9.92 -25.34 -2.03
C ARG A 348 -9.05 -26.59 -2.21
N THR A 349 -8.90 -27.06 -3.45
CA THR A 349 -7.98 -28.15 -3.81
C THR A 349 -6.57 -27.59 -4.01
N PRO A 350 -5.52 -28.20 -3.42
CA PRO A 350 -4.14 -27.78 -3.65
C PRO A 350 -3.80 -27.73 -5.13
N THR A 351 -3.23 -26.61 -5.59
CA THR A 351 -2.93 -26.37 -7.00
C THR A 351 -1.48 -25.95 -7.17
N ARG A 352 -0.80 -26.48 -8.19
CA ARG A 352 0.53 -26.02 -8.57
C ARG A 352 0.42 -24.94 -9.64
N VAL A 353 0.90 -23.75 -9.33
CA VAL A 353 1.02 -22.63 -10.27
C VAL A 353 2.51 -22.41 -10.52
N ARG A 354 2.89 -22.25 -11.80
CA ARG A 354 4.29 -21.96 -12.17
C ARG A 354 4.40 -20.50 -12.58
N THR A 355 5.27 -19.77 -11.90
CA THR A 355 5.73 -18.44 -12.35
C THR A 355 6.39 -18.58 -13.73
N CYS A 356 6.11 -17.63 -14.61
CA CYS A 356 6.69 -17.58 -15.95
C CYS A 356 8.20 -17.30 -15.85
N PRO A 357 9.07 -18.22 -16.29
CA PRO A 357 10.51 -18.04 -16.15
C PRO A 357 11.07 -16.98 -17.11
N GLY A 358 10.31 -16.57 -18.13
CA GLY A 358 10.74 -15.55 -19.07
C GLY A 358 10.67 -14.13 -18.51
N CYS A 359 9.65 -13.81 -17.70
CA CYS A 359 9.48 -12.46 -17.16
C CYS A 359 9.47 -12.38 -15.62
N GLY A 360 9.30 -13.51 -14.91
CA GLY A 360 9.17 -13.54 -13.45
C GLY A 360 7.93 -12.83 -12.89
N GLN A 361 7.07 -12.29 -13.74
CA GLN A 361 5.95 -11.39 -13.36
C GLN A 361 4.57 -11.91 -13.79
N GLY A 362 4.52 -12.99 -14.57
CA GLY A 362 3.27 -13.66 -14.98
C GLY A 362 3.28 -15.12 -14.59
N THR A 363 2.18 -15.83 -14.84
CA THR A 363 2.05 -17.27 -14.62
C THR A 363 1.99 -18.00 -15.96
N LEU A 364 2.30 -19.30 -15.96
CA LEU A 364 2.10 -20.15 -17.14
C LEU A 364 0.64 -20.60 -17.22
N VAL A 365 -0.02 -20.30 -18.34
CA VAL A 365 -1.43 -20.65 -18.62
C VAL A 365 -1.54 -21.52 -19.87
N LEU A 366 -2.48 -22.46 -19.88
CA LEU A 366 -2.76 -23.31 -21.03
C LEU A 366 -3.37 -22.48 -22.17
N ARG A 367 -2.79 -22.57 -23.37
CA ARG A 367 -3.26 -21.92 -24.59
C ARG A 367 -3.29 -22.92 -25.74
N THR A 368 -4.14 -22.65 -26.72
CA THR A 368 -4.26 -23.45 -27.94
C THR A 368 -3.77 -22.63 -29.13
N GLY A 369 -2.90 -23.21 -29.94
CA GLY A 369 -2.40 -22.60 -31.17
C GLY A 369 -2.49 -23.54 -32.37
N PRO A 370 -1.98 -23.12 -33.55
CA PRO A 370 -2.05 -23.91 -34.78
C PRO A 370 -1.39 -25.30 -34.69
N TYR A 371 -0.43 -25.46 -33.78
CA TYR A 371 0.33 -26.70 -33.58
C TYR A 371 -0.09 -27.48 -32.31
N GLY A 372 -1.28 -27.19 -31.77
CA GLY A 372 -1.80 -27.83 -30.56
C GLY A 372 -1.71 -26.98 -29.30
N GLN A 373 -1.85 -27.62 -28.13
CA GLN A 373 -1.82 -26.95 -26.83
C GLN A 373 -0.38 -26.66 -26.36
N PHE A 374 -0.17 -25.51 -25.73
CA PHE A 374 1.10 -25.10 -25.14
C PHE A 374 0.86 -24.26 -23.87
N LEU A 375 1.88 -24.11 -23.03
CA LEU A 375 1.83 -23.16 -21.92
C LEU A 375 2.41 -21.82 -22.38
N GLY A 376 1.62 -20.75 -22.29
CA GLY A 376 2.07 -19.40 -22.59
C GLY A 376 2.10 -18.53 -21.33
N CYS A 377 2.87 -17.44 -21.35
CA CYS A 377 2.80 -16.44 -20.29
C CYS A 377 1.40 -15.80 -20.24
N SER A 378 0.88 -15.59 -19.01
CA SER A 378 -0.37 -14.87 -18.79
C SER A 378 -0.32 -13.42 -19.28
N ARG A 379 0.87 -12.81 -19.32
CA ARG A 379 1.09 -11.41 -19.74
C ARG A 379 1.28 -11.20 -21.24
N PHE A 380 0.97 -12.18 -22.10
CA PHE A 380 0.98 -11.96 -23.55
C PHE A 380 0.04 -10.79 -23.94
N PRO A 381 0.44 -9.85 -24.81
CA PRO A 381 1.64 -9.87 -25.66
C PRO A 381 2.91 -9.27 -25.02
N ALA A 382 2.83 -8.68 -23.82
CA ALA A 382 4.01 -8.09 -23.15
C ALA A 382 5.11 -9.12 -22.83
N CYS A 383 4.75 -10.41 -22.73
CA CYS A 383 5.71 -11.50 -22.66
C CYS A 383 5.28 -12.65 -23.57
N GLU A 384 6.12 -13.00 -24.54
CA GLU A 384 5.85 -14.06 -25.52
C GLU A 384 6.43 -15.42 -25.12
N HIS A 385 6.86 -15.59 -23.88
CA HIS A 385 7.44 -16.85 -23.40
C HIS A 385 6.42 -18.00 -23.53
N LYS A 386 6.87 -19.11 -24.12
CA LYS A 386 6.08 -20.31 -24.37
C LYS A 386 6.86 -21.55 -23.94
N VAL A 387 6.16 -22.53 -23.40
CA VAL A 387 6.69 -23.83 -23.02
C VAL A 387 5.84 -24.90 -23.72
N ARG A 388 6.50 -25.82 -24.43
CA ARG A 388 5.81 -26.94 -25.09
C ARG A 388 5.34 -27.95 -24.05
N LEU A 389 4.16 -28.51 -24.28
CA LEU A 389 3.66 -29.63 -23.49
C LEU A 389 4.13 -30.93 -24.17
N GLU A 390 5.09 -31.63 -23.56
CA GLU A 390 5.42 -33.01 -23.94
C GLU A 390 4.96 -33.94 -22.82
N ASN A 391 4.08 -34.89 -23.15
CA ASN A 391 3.59 -35.98 -22.29
C ASN A 391 3.43 -35.62 -20.80
N GLY A 392 2.62 -34.59 -20.50
CA GLY A 392 2.21 -34.26 -19.13
C GLY A 392 3.25 -33.59 -18.23
N THR A 393 4.47 -33.30 -18.70
CA THR A 393 5.48 -32.56 -17.91
C THR A 393 6.22 -31.52 -18.75
N ALA A 394 6.26 -30.28 -18.26
CA ALA A 394 6.77 -29.12 -19.00
C ALA A 394 8.31 -28.96 -18.91
N THR A 395 9.03 -29.09 -20.03
CA THR A 395 10.49 -28.86 -20.18
C THR A 395 10.79 -27.53 -20.89
N ARG A 396 11.90 -26.88 -20.53
CA ARG A 396 12.32 -25.57 -21.08
C ARG A 396 12.64 -25.69 -22.57
N GLY A 397 11.93 -24.95 -23.43
CA GLY A 397 12.29 -24.78 -24.84
C GLY A 397 13.43 -23.77 -25.00
N ALA A 398 14.53 -24.19 -25.62
CA ALA A 398 15.62 -23.30 -26.04
C ALA A 398 15.14 -22.31 -27.13
N PRO A 399 15.70 -21.08 -27.20
CA PRO A 399 15.36 -20.14 -28.26
C PRO A 399 15.90 -20.64 -29.61
N ALA A 400 15.05 -20.62 -30.64
CA ALA A 400 15.45 -20.92 -32.01
C ALA A 400 16.40 -19.81 -32.55
N PRO A 401 17.43 -20.16 -33.34
CA PRO A 401 18.29 -19.16 -33.96
C PRO A 401 17.50 -18.34 -34.98
N ARG A 402 17.62 -17.02 -34.91
CA ARG A 402 17.11 -16.11 -35.95
C ARG A 402 17.99 -16.28 -37.20
N SER A 403 17.38 -16.70 -38.30
CA SER A 403 17.90 -16.58 -39.67
C SER A 403 17.77 -15.15 -40.19
#